data_AF-A0A382TY90-F1
#
_entry.id   AF-A0A382TY90-F1
#
_cell.length_a   1.000
_cell.length_b   1.000
_cell.length_c   1.000
_cell.angle_alpha   90.00
_cell.angle_beta   90.00
_cell.angle_gamma   90.00
#
_symmetry.space_group_name_H-M   'P 1'
#
loop_
_entity.id
_entity.type
_entity.pdbx_description
1 polymer ?
#
loop_
_entity_poly.entity_id
_entity_poly.type
_entity_poly.pdbx_seq_one_letter_code
_entity_poly.pdbx_strand_id
1 'polypeptide(L)'
;DLQVDYQDDNAPIVATEFVGTSISSGGDGTDTRDSTAGMLSENPWVKFFNAQRGYVRCTVTEEQCVADYQVLEYVTRRGSPISTRASFVVENGRPGAQRL
;
A
#
# COMPACT_ATOMS: atom_id res chain seq x y z
N ASP A 1 4.38 -6.35 4.86
CA ASP A 1 5.51 -6.32 5.81
C ASP A 1 6.55 -7.35 5.43
N LEU A 2 7.80 -7.12 5.80
CA LEU A 2 8.94 -7.95 5.43
C LEU A 2 9.46 -8.69 6.65
N GLN A 3 9.58 -10.00 6.52
CA GLN A 3 10.20 -10.90 7.49
C GLN A 3 11.63 -11.26 7.05
N VAL A 4 12.48 -11.66 8.00
CA VAL A 4 13.84 -12.15 7.70
C VAL A 4 13.83 -13.46 6.90
N ASP A 5 12.81 -14.29 7.14
CA ASP A 5 12.52 -15.52 6.41
C ASP A 5 11.00 -15.57 6.20
N TYR A 6 10.55 -15.59 4.94
CA TYR A 6 9.12 -15.61 4.62
C TYR A 6 8.52 -17.01 4.69
N GLN A 7 9.35 -18.06 4.86
CA GLN A 7 8.91 -19.44 5.00
C GLN A 7 8.64 -19.83 6.46
N ASP A 8 9.08 -19.01 7.42
CA ASP A 8 8.79 -19.17 8.84
C ASP A 8 7.78 -18.11 9.29
N ASP A 9 6.55 -18.53 9.56
CA ASP A 9 5.46 -17.65 10.03
C ASP A 9 5.80 -16.93 11.36
N ASN A 10 6.77 -17.44 12.13
CA ASN A 10 7.21 -16.82 13.39
C ASN A 10 8.42 -15.89 13.21
N ALA A 11 8.98 -15.80 12.00
CA ALA A 11 10.09 -14.91 11.73
C ALA A 11 9.71 -13.45 12.04
N PRO A 12 10.59 -12.69 12.71
CA PRO A 12 10.28 -11.32 13.07
C PRO A 12 10.10 -10.45 11.83
N ILE A 13 9.10 -9.55 11.88
CA ILE A 13 8.97 -8.45 10.93
C ILE A 13 10.13 -7.48 11.19
N VAL A 14 10.87 -7.14 10.13
CA VAL A 14 12.02 -6.23 10.20
C VAL A 14 11.79 -4.92 9.46
N ALA A 15 10.84 -4.88 8.53
CA ALA A 15 10.53 -3.69 7.75
C ALA A 15 9.10 -3.72 7.18
N THR A 16 8.71 -2.58 6.61
CA THR A 16 7.49 -2.42 5.85
C THR A 16 7.85 -1.92 4.45
N GLU A 17 7.21 -2.49 3.44
CA GLU A 17 7.30 -2.04 2.06
C GLU A 17 6.01 -1.32 1.66
N PHE A 18 6.14 -0.10 1.13
CA PHE A 18 5.05 0.65 0.54
C PHE A 18 5.13 0.60 -0.98
N VAL A 19 4.40 -0.33 -1.60
CA VAL A 19 4.38 -0.47 -3.06
C VAL A 19 3.43 0.59 -3.65
N GLY A 20 3.99 1.55 -4.38
CA GLY A 20 3.20 2.57 -5.07
C GLY A 20 2.55 2.05 -6.35
N THR A 21 1.35 2.55 -6.63
CA THR A 21 0.71 2.34 -7.94
C THR A 21 1.42 3.14 -9.04
N SER A 22 1.07 2.86 -10.29
CA SER A 22 1.50 3.65 -11.45
C SER A 22 0.77 4.99 -11.53
N ILE A 23 1.44 5.99 -12.11
CA ILE A 23 0.83 7.30 -12.42
C ILE A 23 -0.29 7.15 -13.46
N SER A 24 -0.10 6.33 -14.50
CA SER A 24 -1.10 6.14 -15.58
C SER A 24 -1.10 4.78 -16.26
N SER A 25 -0.04 3.97 -16.12
CA SER A 25 0.06 2.65 -16.74
C SER A 25 -1.10 1.73 -16.32
N GLY A 26 -1.76 1.11 -17.28
CA GLY A 26 -2.92 0.23 -17.04
C GLY A 26 -4.28 0.93 -17.07
N GLY A 27 -4.35 2.22 -17.41
CA GLY A 27 -5.62 2.96 -17.55
C GLY A 27 -6.26 3.28 -16.20
N ASP A 28 -7.59 3.51 -16.19
CA ASP A 28 -8.34 3.96 -15.01
C ASP A 28 -8.17 3.02 -13.80
N GLY A 29 -8.06 1.71 -14.06
CA GLY A 29 -7.90 0.72 -13.02
C GLY A 29 -9.18 0.52 -12.20
N THR A 30 -9.04 -0.11 -11.04
CA THR A 30 -10.15 -0.48 -10.17
C THR A 30 -9.69 -0.46 -8.71
N ASP A 31 -10.61 -0.32 -7.76
CA ASP A 31 -10.24 -0.39 -6.34
C ASP A 31 -9.68 -1.76 -5.97
N THR A 32 -10.34 -2.83 -6.41
CA THR A 32 -9.91 -4.23 -6.27
C THR A 32 -10.04 -4.95 -7.61
N ARG A 33 -9.45 -6.14 -7.72
CA ARG A 33 -9.62 -7.06 -8.85
C ARG A 33 -10.25 -8.36 -8.35
N ASP A 34 -10.84 -9.14 -9.24
CA ASP A 34 -11.40 -10.45 -8.87
C ASP A 34 -10.35 -11.39 -8.26
N SER A 35 -9.09 -11.28 -8.68
CA SER A 35 -7.97 -12.05 -8.15
C SER A 35 -7.40 -11.53 -6.82
N THR A 36 -7.82 -10.35 -6.34
CA THR A 36 -7.24 -9.73 -5.13
C THR A 36 -7.44 -10.60 -3.90
N ALA A 37 -8.61 -11.22 -3.72
CA ALA A 37 -8.88 -12.05 -2.55
C ALA A 37 -7.95 -13.28 -2.49
N GLY A 38 -7.74 -13.96 -3.62
CA GLY A 38 -6.82 -15.11 -3.72
C GLY A 38 -5.37 -14.69 -3.46
N MET A 39 -4.92 -13.60 -4.10
CA MET A 39 -3.57 -13.05 -3.86
C MET A 39 -3.33 -12.73 -2.38
N LEU A 40 -4.27 -12.06 -1.71
CA LEU A 40 -4.12 -11.73 -0.29
C LEU A 40 -4.14 -12.97 0.61
N SER A 41 -4.90 -14.01 0.25
CA SER A 41 -4.90 -15.27 1.00
C SER A 41 -3.58 -16.04 0.90
N GLU A 42 -2.90 -15.94 -0.25
CA GLU A 42 -1.59 -16.56 -0.48
C GLU A 42 -0.43 -15.73 0.09
N ASN A 43 -0.66 -14.44 0.36
CA ASN A 43 0.36 -13.49 0.81
C ASN A 43 -0.12 -12.75 2.08
N PRO A 44 -0.23 -13.44 3.22
CA PRO A 44 -0.83 -12.89 4.44
C PRO A 44 -0.09 -11.66 5.01
N TRP A 45 1.18 -11.45 4.63
CA TRP A 45 1.97 -10.28 4.97
C TRP A 45 1.60 -9.01 4.17
N VAL A 46 0.78 -9.12 3.13
CA VAL A 46 0.29 -7.98 2.33
C VAL A 46 -0.94 -7.38 3.02
N LYS A 47 -0.79 -6.15 3.52
CA LYS A 47 -1.83 -5.46 4.29
C LYS A 47 -2.81 -4.64 3.44
N PHE A 48 -2.46 -4.37 2.18
CA PHE A 48 -3.25 -3.49 1.31
C PHE A 48 -3.00 -3.76 -0.16
N PHE A 49 -4.07 -3.65 -0.95
CA PHE A 49 -4.04 -3.65 -2.40
C PHE A 49 -4.96 -2.56 -2.94
N ASN A 50 -4.52 -1.87 -3.97
CA ASN A 50 -5.36 -1.00 -4.78
C ASN A 50 -4.81 -0.97 -6.22
N ALA A 51 -5.71 -0.96 -7.21
CA ALA A 51 -5.34 -0.96 -8.62
C ALA A 51 -5.79 0.30 -9.36
N GLN A 52 -6.12 1.39 -8.65
CA GLN A 52 -6.31 2.72 -9.24
C GLN A 52 -4.95 3.39 -9.48
N ARG A 53 -4.95 4.52 -10.17
CA ARG A 53 -3.74 5.29 -10.49
C ARG A 53 -3.50 6.39 -9.46
N GLY A 54 -2.26 6.82 -9.31
CA GLY A 54 -1.89 7.86 -8.36
C GLY A 54 -0.46 7.71 -7.87
N TYR A 55 -0.23 8.01 -6.59
CA TYR A 55 1.09 7.98 -5.97
C TYR A 55 0.97 7.74 -4.45
N VAL A 56 2.10 7.47 -3.80
CA VAL A 56 2.18 7.38 -2.34
C VAL A 56 2.84 8.65 -1.81
N ARG A 57 2.21 9.31 -0.85
CA ARG A 57 2.80 10.45 -0.13
C ARG A 57 3.28 9.98 1.22
N CYS A 58 4.59 10.08 1.47
CA CYS A 58 5.18 9.72 2.75
C CYS A 58 5.50 10.96 3.58
N THR A 59 5.02 11.01 4.81
CA THR A 59 5.42 12.00 5.83
C THR A 59 6.30 11.30 6.83
N VAL A 60 7.57 11.71 6.92
CA VAL A 60 8.58 11.06 7.77
C VAL A 60 9.00 12.03 8.87
N THR A 61 9.02 11.52 10.10
CA THR A 61 9.46 12.19 11.32
C THR A 61 10.42 11.26 12.07
N GLU A 62 10.98 11.71 13.20
CA GLU A 62 11.81 10.85 14.05
C GLU A 62 10.99 9.72 14.70
N GLU A 63 9.71 9.97 14.97
CA GLU A 63 8.82 9.05 15.67
C GLU A 63 8.09 8.08 14.76
N GLN A 64 7.87 8.44 13.49
CA GLN A 64 7.07 7.65 12.57
C GLN A 64 7.26 8.00 11.09
N CYS A 65 6.86 7.04 10.24
CA CYS A 65 6.61 7.24 8.82
C CYS A 65 5.14 6.95 8.52
N VAL A 66 4.42 7.93 7.95
CA VAL A 66 3.03 7.78 7.50
C VAL A 66 3.00 7.76 5.97
N ALA A 67 2.41 6.73 5.38
CA ALA A 67 2.21 6.57 3.95
C ALA A 67 0.73 6.72 3.58
N ASP A 68 0.40 7.77 2.84
CA ASP A 68 -0.93 7.99 2.27
C ASP A 68 -0.98 7.51 0.81
N TYR A 69 -1.89 6.59 0.51
CA TYR A 69 -2.15 6.13 -0.87
C TYR A 69 -3.12 7.08 -1.55
N GLN A 70 -2.57 8.02 -2.34
CA GLN A 70 -3.34 9.00 -3.10
C GLN A 70 -3.76 8.42 -4.44
N VAL A 71 -5.06 8.38 -4.71
CA VAL A 71 -5.62 7.75 -5.92
C VAL A 71 -6.56 8.68 -6.68
N LEU A 72 -6.63 8.46 -8.00
CA LEU A 72 -7.59 9.06 -8.91
C LEU A 72 -8.67 8.04 -9.30
N GLU A 73 -9.89 8.51 -9.55
CA GLU A 73 -10.98 7.67 -10.08
C GLU A 73 -10.74 7.25 -11.53
N TYR A 74 -10.05 8.09 -12.31
CA TYR A 74 -9.75 7.86 -13.71
C TYR A 74 -8.51 8.66 -14.16
N VAL A 75 -7.85 8.19 -15.21
CA VAL A 75 -6.72 8.87 -15.89
C VAL A 75 -6.90 8.96 -17.40
N THR A 76 -7.92 8.29 -17.96
CA THR A 76 -8.24 8.31 -19.40
C THR A 76 -8.78 9.67 -19.88
N ARG A 77 -9.21 10.53 -18.95
CA ARG A 77 -9.64 11.91 -19.19
C ARG A 77 -9.15 12.84 -18.09
N ARG A 78 -9.10 14.15 -18.37
CA ARG A 78 -8.63 15.17 -17.42
C ARG A 78 -9.65 15.43 -16.31
N GLY A 79 -9.16 15.94 -15.18
CA GLY A 79 -10.01 16.49 -14.11
C GLY A 79 -10.48 15.47 -13.07
N SER A 80 -9.86 14.29 -12.97
CA SER A 80 -10.17 13.33 -11.91
C SER A 80 -9.82 13.91 -10.54
N PRO A 81 -10.71 13.82 -9.55
CA PRO A 81 -10.39 14.21 -8.18
C PRO A 81 -9.39 13.22 -7.57
N ILE A 82 -8.54 13.73 -6.68
CA ILE A 82 -7.61 12.91 -5.89
C ILE A 82 -8.18 12.67 -4.50
N SER A 83 -8.01 11.46 -3.98
CA SER A 83 -8.40 11.11 -2.60
C SER A 83 -7.38 10.19 -1.94
N THR A 84 -7.32 10.24 -0.61
CA THR A 84 -6.56 9.25 0.18
C THR A 84 -7.38 7.98 0.30
N ARG A 85 -6.95 6.90 -0.35
CA ARG A 85 -7.65 5.62 -0.30
C ARG A 85 -7.41 4.84 0.99
N ALA A 86 -6.19 4.93 1.50
CA ALA A 86 -5.76 4.34 2.75
C ALA A 86 -4.53 5.08 3.26
N SER A 87 -4.36 5.11 4.57
CA SER A 87 -3.15 5.60 5.23
C SER A 87 -2.61 4.51 6.15
N PHE A 88 -1.29 4.39 6.19
CA PHE A 88 -0.58 3.47 7.06
C PHE A 88 0.52 4.20 7.81
N VAL A 89 0.73 3.82 9.07
CA VAL A 89 1.83 4.31 9.90
C VAL A 89 2.79 3.17 10.23
N VAL A 90 4.08 3.48 10.27
CA VAL A 90 5.12 2.66 10.88
C VAL A 90 5.79 3.52 11.95
N GLU A 91 5.66 3.12 13.21
CA GLU A 91 6.25 3.82 14.35
C GLU A 91 7.73 3.44 14.50
N ASN A 92 8.54 4.38 14.99
CA ASN A 92 9.94 4.14 15.31
C ASN A 92 10.07 3.01 16.35
N GLY A 93 10.99 2.08 16.11
CA GLY A 93 11.22 0.90 16.95
C GLY A 93 10.12 -0.17 16.87
N ARG A 94 9.10 0.00 16.03
CA ARG A 94 7.99 -0.96 15.84
C ARG A 94 7.77 -1.27 14.36
N PRO A 95 8.52 -2.25 13.82
CA PRO A 95 8.34 -2.68 12.44
C PRO A 95 6.90 -3.16 12.18
N GLY A 96 6.40 -2.85 10.98
CA GLY A 96 5.10 -3.30 10.51
C GLY A 96 4.08 -2.18 10.35
N ALA A 97 3.42 -2.13 9.20
CA ALA A 97 2.44 -1.08 8.90
C ALA A 97 1.16 -1.27 9.72
N GLN A 98 0.68 -0.21 10.35
CA GLN A 98 -0.63 -0.17 10.99
C GLN A 98 -1.54 0.74 10.19
N ARG A 99 -2.78 0.32 9.98
CA ARG A 99 -3.76 1.14 9.26
C ARG A 99 -4.24 2.26 10.16
N LEU A 100 -4.27 3.48 9.63
CA LEU A 100 -4.88 4.65 10.27
C LEU A 100 -6.38 4.74 10.00
#